data_AF-A0A821I328-F1
#
_entry.id   AF-A0A821I328-F1
#
_cell.length_a   1.000
_cell.length_b   1.000
_cell.length_c   1.000
_cell.angle_alpha   90.00
_cell.angle_beta   90.00
_cell.angle_gamma   90.00
#
_symmetry.space_group_name_H-M   'P 1'
#
loop_
_entity.id
_entity.type
_entity.pdbx_description
1 polymer ?
#
loop_
_entity_poly.entity_id
_entity_poly.type
_entity_poly.pdbx_seq_one_letter_code
_entity_poly.pdbx_strand_id
1 'polypeptide(L)'
;SPLLPGYIMIIAIVINFIMMIPTGVIVAVTNMTFILAVPIDILSSFILPGNPIGFLTLEAYTHSCQYQIIHVLFGFKFAHYMKIPPRITFSMLLTSVIIASIVHYITAIYLLDNVPNICTHENPSWKCLIVETLYTLSIIWGAVGKKTNSLSIKF
;
A
#
# COMPACT_ATOMS: atom_id res chain seq x y z
N SER A 1 16.35 -12.91 4.31
CA SER A 1 16.10 -11.48 4.53
C SER A 1 17.06 -10.65 3.68
N PRO A 2 16.79 -10.45 2.37
CA PRO A 2 17.59 -9.51 1.59
C PRO A 2 17.12 -8.09 1.94
N LEU A 3 18.09 -7.24 2.24
CA LEU A 3 17.95 -5.91 2.80
C LEU A 3 16.89 -5.08 2.06
N LEU A 4 15.76 -4.78 2.71
CA LEU A 4 14.98 -3.61 2.35
C LEU A 4 15.86 -2.40 2.62
N PRO A 5 16.31 -1.68 1.59
CA PRO A 5 17.06 -0.46 1.80
C PRO A 5 16.15 0.54 2.51
N GLY A 6 16.55 1.05 3.68
CA GLY A 6 15.74 2.03 4.43
C GLY A 6 15.34 3.27 3.63
N TYR A 7 16.07 3.57 2.54
CA TYR A 7 15.71 4.64 1.61
C TYR A 7 14.37 4.40 0.90
N ILE A 8 13.97 3.15 0.62
CA ILE A 8 12.70 2.83 -0.04
C ILE A 8 11.51 3.26 0.83
N MET A 9 11.63 3.09 2.16
CA MET A 9 10.58 3.50 3.10
C MET A 9 10.37 5.02 3.10
N ILE A 10 11.46 5.79 3.05
CA ILE A 10 11.39 7.27 3.01
C ILE A 10 10.72 7.71 1.70
N ILE A 11 11.10 7.10 0.57
CA ILE A 11 10.47 7.36 -0.73
C ILE A 11 8.98 7.03 -0.68
N ALA A 12 8.59 5.89 -0.10
CA ALA A 12 7.18 5.51 0.06
C ALA A 12 6.37 6.56 0.82
N ILE A 13 6.92 7.09 1.93
CA ILE A 13 6.25 8.12 2.74
C ILE A 13 6.02 9.40 1.92
N VAL A 14 7.02 9.83 1.15
CA VAL A 14 6.92 11.04 0.30
C VAL A 14 5.86 10.84 -0.79
N ILE A 15 5.87 9.69 -1.47
CA ILE A 15 4.86 9.36 -2.50
C ILE A 15 3.46 9.37 -1.90
N ASN A 16 3.26 8.73 -0.75
CA ASN A 16 1.96 8.72 -0.07
C ASN A 16 1.51 10.12 0.33
N PHE A 17 2.40 10.97 0.82
CA PHE A 17 2.04 12.32 1.22
C PHE A 17 1.50 13.13 0.04
N ILE A 18 2.11 12.99 -1.14
CA ILE A 18 1.64 13.62 -2.38
C ILE A 18 0.31 13.00 -2.83
N MET A 19 0.22 11.66 -2.82
CA MET A 19 -0.97 10.93 -3.26
C MET A 19 -2.15 11.01 -2.29
N MET A 20 -1.92 11.41 -1.04
CA MET A 20 -2.98 11.62 -0.04
C MET A 20 -3.96 12.71 -0.48
N ILE A 21 -3.45 13.79 -1.09
CA ILE A 21 -4.27 14.93 -1.53
C ILE A 21 -5.32 14.51 -2.59
N PRO A 22 -4.94 13.93 -3.75
CA PRO A 22 -5.92 13.53 -4.77
C PRO A 22 -6.83 12.40 -4.26
N THR A 23 -6.29 11.43 -3.50
CA THR A 23 -7.11 10.36 -2.91
C THR A 23 -8.20 10.95 -2.01
N GLY A 24 -7.83 11.90 -1.15
CA GLY A 24 -8.77 12.56 -0.25
C GLY A 24 -9.88 13.34 -0.97
N VAL A 25 -9.53 14.07 -2.03
CA VAL A 25 -10.51 14.81 -2.84
C VAL A 25 -11.49 13.86 -3.52
N ILE A 26 -11.01 12.78 -4.16
CA ILE A 26 -11.86 11.81 -4.86
C ILE A 26 -12.83 11.15 -3.87
N VAL A 27 -12.34 10.68 -2.72
CA VAL A 27 -13.18 10.03 -1.71
C VAL A 27 -14.21 11.00 -1.14
N ALA A 28 -13.85 12.26 -0.93
CA ALA A 28 -14.76 13.28 -0.42
C ALA A 28 -15.91 13.61 -1.39
N VAL A 29 -15.62 13.67 -2.70
CA VAL A 29 -16.61 14.02 -3.73
C VAL A 29 -17.47 12.82 -4.11
N THR A 30 -16.84 11.66 -4.36
CA THR A 30 -17.53 10.48 -4.91
C THR A 30 -18.15 9.60 -3.84
N ASN A 31 -17.69 9.69 -2.59
CA ASN A 31 -18.04 8.78 -1.50
C ASN A 31 -17.66 7.31 -1.75
N MET A 32 -16.83 7.04 -2.75
CA MET A 32 -16.34 5.70 -3.06
C MET A 32 -14.90 5.52 -2.54
N THR A 33 -14.60 4.36 -1.95
CA THR A 33 -13.24 3.96 -1.56
C THR A 33 -12.40 3.68 -2.80
N PHE A 34 -11.76 4.71 -3.34
CA PHE A 34 -10.90 4.57 -4.51
C PHE A 34 -9.43 4.57 -4.11
N ILE A 35 -8.68 3.56 -4.56
CA ILE A 35 -7.24 3.45 -4.33
C ILE A 35 -6.52 3.72 -5.65
N LEU A 36 -5.71 4.77 -5.66
CA LEU A 36 -4.95 5.23 -6.83
C LEU A 36 -3.71 4.36 -7.08
N ALA A 37 -3.89 3.06 -7.33
CA ALA A 37 -2.79 2.10 -7.51
C ALA A 37 -1.97 2.36 -8.77
N VAL A 38 -2.62 2.51 -9.93
CA VAL A 38 -1.96 2.69 -11.24
C VAL A 38 -0.92 3.83 -11.27
N PRO A 39 -1.20 5.07 -10.80
CA PRO A 39 -0.18 6.12 -10.80
C PRO A 39 0.99 5.83 -9.86
N ILE A 40 0.77 5.08 -8.78
CA ILE A 40 1.84 4.63 -7.88
C ILE A 40 2.70 3.58 -8.57
N ASP A 41 2.10 2.63 -9.29
CA ASP A 41 2.83 1.59 -10.00
C ASP A 41 3.72 2.20 -11.09
N ILE A 42 3.19 3.16 -11.84
CA ILE A 42 3.95 3.91 -12.83
C ILE A 42 5.13 4.63 -12.17
N LEU A 43 4.89 5.39 -11.10
CA LEU A 43 5.93 6.13 -10.38
C LEU A 43 7.00 5.19 -9.79
N SER A 44 6.57 4.08 -9.20
CA SER A 44 7.45 3.07 -8.60
C SER A 44 8.31 2.37 -9.65
N SER A 45 7.77 2.14 -10.84
CA SER A 45 8.50 1.59 -11.99
C SER A 45 9.63 2.51 -12.47
N PHE A 46 9.42 3.82 -12.40
CA PHE A 46 10.44 4.81 -12.74
C PHE A 46 11.57 4.87 -11.70
N ILE A 47 11.24 4.71 -10.42
CA ILE A 47 12.20 4.83 -9.31
C ILE A 47 13.09 3.58 -9.21
N LEU A 48 12.52 2.39 -9.39
CA LEU A 48 13.24 1.11 -9.26
C LEU A 48 13.21 0.30 -10.58
N PRO A 49 13.85 0.79 -11.66
CA PRO A 49 13.81 0.11 -12.94
C PRO A 49 14.50 -1.26 -12.84
N GLY A 50 13.76 -2.32 -13.20
CA GLY A 50 14.32 -3.66 -13.30
C GLY A 50 14.62 -4.38 -11.98
N ASN A 51 14.19 -3.84 -10.84
CA ASN A 51 14.28 -4.50 -9.54
C ASN A 51 12.87 -4.89 -9.05
N PRO A 52 12.42 -6.14 -9.30
CA PRO A 52 11.06 -6.57 -8.95
C PRO A 52 10.82 -6.63 -7.44
N ILE A 53 11.83 -7.02 -6.65
CA ILE A 53 11.74 -7.10 -5.18
C ILE A 53 11.62 -5.68 -4.59
N GLY A 54 12.40 -4.74 -5.12
CA GLY A 54 12.33 -3.34 -4.73
C GLY A 54 10.98 -2.69 -5.08
N PHE A 55 10.44 -2.98 -6.27
CA PHE A 55 9.11 -2.52 -6.66
C PHE A 55 8.02 -3.07 -5.74
N LEU A 56 8.01 -4.40 -5.50
CA LEU A 56 7.02 -5.06 -4.67
C LEU A 56 6.99 -4.49 -3.24
N THR A 57 8.15 -4.20 -2.67
CA THR A 57 8.24 -3.61 -1.31
C THR A 57 7.71 -2.18 -1.28
N LEU A 58 8.09 -1.33 -2.24
CA LEU A 58 7.60 0.05 -2.35
C LEU A 58 6.06 0.09 -2.54
N GLU A 59 5.54 -0.76 -3.42
CA GLU A 59 4.11 -0.86 -3.69
C GLU A 59 3.35 -1.32 -2.43
N ALA A 60 3.81 -2.39 -1.77
CA ALA A 60 3.17 -2.91 -0.56
C ALA A 60 3.05 -1.86 0.55
N TYR A 61 4.10 -1.06 0.79
CA TYR A 61 4.03 0.03 1.77
C TYR A 61 3.07 1.12 1.33
N THR A 62 3.13 1.52 0.06
CA THR A 62 2.32 2.62 -0.44
C THR A 62 0.84 2.29 -0.42
N HIS A 63 0.48 1.10 -0.89
CA HIS A 63 -0.88 0.62 -0.88
C HIS A 63 -1.43 0.47 0.55
N SER A 64 -0.62 -0.05 1.48
CA SER A 64 -1.01 -0.18 2.90
C SER A 64 -1.30 1.17 3.55
N CYS A 65 -0.47 2.18 3.29
CA CYS A 65 -0.68 3.54 3.77
C CYS A 65 -1.97 4.14 3.19
N GLN A 66 -2.24 3.96 1.90
CA GLN A 66 -3.47 4.46 1.28
C GLN A 66 -4.73 3.85 1.89
N TYR A 67 -4.74 2.54 2.16
CA TYR A 67 -5.85 1.90 2.87
C TYR A 67 -6.13 2.60 4.21
N GLN A 68 -5.10 2.82 5.01
CA GLN A 68 -5.25 3.48 6.32
C GLN A 68 -5.74 4.93 6.19
N ILE A 69 -5.20 5.69 5.23
CA ILE A 69 -5.62 7.08 4.95
C ILE A 69 -7.11 7.12 4.65
N ILE A 70 -7.60 6.23 3.78
CA ILE A 70 -9.01 6.18 3.39
C ILE A 70 -9.90 5.91 4.63
N HIS A 71 -9.55 4.93 5.46
CA HIS A 71 -10.30 4.64 6.68
C HIS A 71 -10.33 5.83 7.66
N VAL A 72 -9.21 6.53 7.82
CA VAL A 72 -9.13 7.73 8.66
C VAL A 72 -10.00 8.86 8.08
N LEU A 73 -10.01 9.05 6.76
CA LEU A 73 -10.87 10.02 6.08
C LEU A 73 -12.36 9.72 6.29
N PHE A 74 -12.76 8.44 6.19
CA PHE A 74 -14.12 8.03 6.50
C PHE A 74 -14.48 8.32 7.96
N GLY A 75 -13.56 8.05 8.88
CA GLY A 75 -13.73 8.38 10.31
C GLY A 75 -13.93 9.89 10.56
N PHE A 76 -13.13 10.74 9.92
CA PHE A 76 -13.31 12.20 10.01
C PHE A 76 -14.63 12.67 9.42
N LYS A 77 -15.03 12.10 8.29
CA LYS A 77 -16.30 12.43 7.66
C LYS A 77 -17.48 12.03 8.54
N PHE A 78 -17.44 10.83 9.11
CA PHE A 78 -18.44 10.35 10.05
C PHE A 78 -18.54 11.25 11.29
N ALA A 79 -17.41 11.62 11.88
CA ALA A 79 -17.38 12.52 13.04
C ALA A 79 -17.94 13.90 12.74
N HIS A 80 -17.69 14.43 11.53
CA HIS A 80 -18.29 15.68 11.07
C HIS A 80 -19.82 15.58 11.00
N TYR A 81 -20.37 14.46 10.50
CA TYR A 81 -21.82 14.23 10.51
C TYR A 81 -22.40 14.13 11.93
N MET A 82 -21.65 13.54 12.86
CA MET A 82 -22.05 13.41 14.27
C MET A 82 -21.79 14.67 15.12
N LYS A 83 -21.28 15.75 14.52
CA LYS A 83 -20.94 17.03 15.20
C LYS A 83 -19.92 16.86 16.34
N ILE A 84 -19.01 15.91 16.23
CA ILE A 84 -17.95 15.69 17.23
C ILE A 84 -16.81 16.68 16.95
N PRO A 85 -16.23 17.34 17.98
CA PRO A 85 -15.13 18.27 17.77
C PRO A 85 -13.89 17.54 17.22
N PRO A 86 -13.19 18.14 16.23
CA PRO A 86 -12.15 17.45 15.44
C PRO A 86 -10.94 16.98 16.25
N ARG A 87 -10.66 17.63 17.39
CA ARG A 87 -9.55 17.26 18.28
C ARG A 87 -9.76 15.88 18.92
N ILE A 88 -11.00 15.59 19.32
CA ILE A 88 -11.34 14.30 19.95
C ILE A 88 -11.30 13.20 18.90
N THR A 89 -11.86 13.48 17.71
CA THR A 89 -11.82 12.56 16.57
C THR A 89 -10.40 12.19 16.17
N PHE A 90 -9.48 13.17 16.09
CA PHE A 90 -8.08 12.89 15.77
C PHE A 90 -7.43 11.94 16.78
N SER A 91 -7.57 12.20 18.08
CA SER A 91 -7.00 11.33 19.11
C SER A 91 -7.60 9.93 19.09
N MET A 92 -8.91 9.80 18.85
CA MET A 92 -9.60 8.51 18.76
C MET A 92 -9.15 7.68 17.55
N LEU A 93 -9.02 8.33 16.39
CA LEU A 93 -8.56 7.65 15.17
C LEU A 93 -7.09 7.25 15.29
N LEU A 94 -6.26 8.09 15.92
CA LEU A 94 -4.86 7.78 16.16
C LEU A 94 -4.69 6.54 17.05
N THR A 95 -5.41 6.46 18.17
CA THR A 95 -5.34 5.29 19.06
C THR A 95 -5.88 4.04 18.38
N SER A 96 -6.92 4.18 17.56
CA SER A 96 -7.49 3.07 16.79
C SER A 96 -6.51 2.49 15.77
N VAL A 97 -5.77 3.34 15.04
CA VAL A 97 -4.76 2.91 14.06
C VAL A 97 -3.61 2.17 14.76
N ILE A 98 -3.16 2.65 15.92
CA ILE A 98 -2.09 1.99 16.70
C ILE A 98 -2.54 0.57 17.08
N ILE A 99 -3.74 0.43 17.66
CA ILE A 99 -4.27 -0.88 18.07
C ILE A 99 -4.46 -1.80 16.85
N ALA A 100 -5.06 -1.30 15.77
CA ALA A 100 -5.29 -2.08 14.56
C ALA A 100 -3.98 -2.57 13.93
N SER A 101 -2.92 -1.74 13.91
CA SER A 101 -1.62 -2.13 13.36
C SER A 101 -0.96 -3.27 14.15
N ILE A 102 -1.07 -3.24 15.48
CA ILE A 102 -0.55 -4.30 16.36
C ILE A 102 -1.30 -5.60 16.13
N VAL A 103 -2.64 -5.55 16.08
CA VAL A 103 -3.47 -6.74 15.85
C VAL A 103 -3.17 -7.34 14.48
N HIS A 104 -3.10 -6.53 13.42
CA HIS A 104 -2.75 -7.01 12.09
C HIS A 104 -1.39 -7.71 12.05
N TYR A 105 -0.38 -7.15 12.72
CA TYR A 105 0.95 -7.76 12.79
C TYR A 105 0.93 -9.11 13.52
N ILE A 106 0.28 -9.19 14.68
CA ILE A 106 0.17 -10.42 15.47
C ILE A 106 -0.58 -11.49 14.68
N THR A 107 -1.71 -11.14 14.06
CA THR A 107 -2.50 -12.08 13.26
C THR A 107 -1.71 -12.59 12.06
N ALA A 108 -0.94 -11.72 11.38
CA ALA A 108 -0.12 -12.14 10.25
C ALA A 108 0.92 -13.20 10.64
N ILE A 109 1.65 -12.99 11.75
CA ILE A 109 2.63 -13.96 12.25
C ILE A 109 1.95 -15.25 12.70
N TYR A 110 0.84 -15.13 13.44
CA TYR A 110 0.10 -16.29 13.92
C TYR A 110 -0.39 -17.19 12.77
N LEU A 111 -0.86 -16.61 11.67
CA LEU A 111 -1.29 -17.36 10.49
C LEU A 111 -0.12 -18.06 9.79
N LEU A 112 1.05 -17.42 9.73
CA LEU A 112 2.26 -17.98 9.13
C LEU A 112 2.79 -19.19 9.93
N ASP A 113 2.70 -19.15 11.26
CA ASP A 113 3.26 -20.20 12.12
C ASP A 113 2.31 -21.40 12.33
N ASN A 114 0.99 -21.18 12.36
CA ASN A 114 0.03 -22.21 12.75
C ASN A 114 -0.65 -22.95 11.59
N VAL A 115 -0.67 -22.37 10.39
CA VAL A 115 -1.32 -22.99 9.23
C VAL A 115 -0.24 -23.66 8.36
N PRO A 116 -0.17 -24.99 8.28
CA PRO A 116 0.81 -25.66 7.43
C PRO A 116 0.47 -25.47 5.95
N ASN A 117 1.49 -25.25 5.12
CA ASN A 117 1.39 -25.10 3.65
C ASN A 117 0.43 -23.98 3.20
N ILE A 118 0.53 -22.79 3.82
CA ILE A 118 -0.15 -21.59 3.29
C ILE A 118 0.47 -21.15 1.96
N CYS A 119 -0.34 -20.57 1.08
CA CYS A 119 0.09 -20.06 -0.21
C CYS A 119 0.74 -21.11 -1.15
N THR A 120 0.66 -22.41 -0.85
CA THR A 120 1.13 -23.50 -1.72
C THR A 120 -0.01 -23.99 -2.61
N HIS A 121 0.29 -24.41 -3.85
CA HIS A 121 -0.71 -24.96 -4.78
C HIS A 121 -1.43 -26.23 -4.27
N GLU A 122 -0.88 -26.90 -3.26
CA GLU A 122 -1.40 -28.13 -2.67
C GLU A 122 -2.64 -27.92 -1.78
N ASN A 123 -2.83 -26.71 -1.23
CA ASN A 123 -3.96 -26.39 -0.36
C ASN A 123 -4.95 -25.45 -1.04
N PRO A 124 -6.07 -25.95 -1.61
CA PRO A 124 -7.01 -25.11 -2.34
C PRO A 124 -7.74 -24.10 -1.45
N SER A 125 -7.83 -24.35 -0.14
CA SER A 125 -8.54 -23.49 0.82
C SER A 125 -7.75 -22.25 1.26
N TRP A 126 -6.41 -22.27 1.18
CA TRP A 126 -5.52 -21.21 1.66
C TRP A 126 -4.60 -20.68 0.54
N LYS A 127 -5.21 -20.30 -0.59
CA LYS A 127 -4.50 -19.70 -1.72
C LYS A 127 -4.24 -18.21 -1.50
N CYS A 128 -3.04 -17.75 -1.87
CA CYS A 128 -2.61 -16.36 -1.72
C CYS A 128 -2.63 -15.62 -3.06
N LEU A 129 -3.82 -15.53 -3.66
CA LEU A 129 -4.01 -14.97 -4.99
C LEU A 129 -3.51 -13.52 -5.13
N ILE A 130 -3.70 -12.71 -4.08
CA ILE A 130 -3.20 -11.33 -4.04
C ILE A 130 -1.68 -11.30 -4.20
N VAL A 131 -0.96 -12.18 -3.49
CA VAL A 131 0.51 -12.19 -3.47
C VAL A 131 1.06 -12.64 -4.83
N GLU A 132 0.46 -13.66 -5.44
CA GLU A 132 0.83 -14.12 -6.79
C GLU A 132 0.57 -13.04 -7.85
N THR A 133 -0.54 -12.32 -7.73
CA THR A 133 -0.89 -11.23 -8.65
C THR A 133 0.10 -10.08 -8.54
N LEU A 134 0.44 -9.64 -7.32
CA LEU A 134 1.43 -8.59 -7.07
C LEU A 134 2.83 -9.00 -7.55
N TYR A 135 3.19 -10.27 -7.36
CA TYR A 135 4.46 -10.80 -7.87
C TYR A 135 4.51 -10.74 -9.41
N THR A 136 3.45 -11.16 -10.09
CA THR A 136 3.35 -11.07 -11.56
C THR A 136 3.39 -9.62 -12.03
N LEU A 137 2.69 -8.73 -11.34
CA LEU A 137 2.66 -7.29 -11.63
C LEU A 137 4.05 -6.66 -11.50
N SER A 138 4.82 -7.05 -10.47
CA SER A 138 6.19 -6.57 -10.25
C SER A 138 7.15 -6.91 -11.37
N ILE A 139 6.95 -8.06 -12.03
CA ILE A 139 7.74 -8.47 -13.19
C ILE A 139 7.39 -7.59 -14.40
N ILE A 140 6.09 -7.36 -14.63
CA ILE A 140 5.60 -6.55 -15.75
C ILE A 140 6.09 -5.11 -15.62
N TRP A 141 5.84 -4.48 -14.47
CA TRP A 141 6.25 -3.10 -14.20
C TRP A 141 7.78 -2.94 -14.13
N GLY A 142 8.49 -3.94 -13.61
CA GLY A 142 9.95 -4.00 -13.66
C GLY A 142 10.49 -4.02 -15.10
N ALA A 143 9.83 -4.70 -16.03
CA ALA A 143 10.17 -4.71 -17.45
C ALA A 143 9.86 -3.36 -18.13
N VAL A 144 8.72 -2.73 -17.79
CA VAL A 144 8.36 -1.39 -18.27
C VAL A 144 9.40 -0.36 -17.84
N GLY A 145 9.82 -0.37 -16.58
CA GLY A 145 10.84 0.56 -16.04
C GLY A 145 12.19 0.47 -16.77
N LYS A 146 12.68 -0.74 -17.11
CA LYS A 146 13.93 -0.91 -17.87
C LYS A 146 13.86 -0.31 -19.28
N LYS A 147 12.72 -0.44 -19.97
CA LYS A 147 12.55 0.06 -21.34
C LYS A 147 12.55 1.59 -21.38
N THR A 148 11.93 2.23 -20.39
CA THR A 148 11.87 3.70 -20.36
C THR A 148 13.22 4.34 -20.06
N ASN A 149 14.04 3.73 -19.20
CA ASN A 149 15.40 4.25 -18.92
C ASN A 149 16.35 4.10 -20.12
N SER A 150 16.12 3.10 -20.99
CA SER A 150 16.85 2.93 -22.25
C SER A 150 16.46 3.97 -23.32
N LEU A 151 15.25 4.54 -23.24
CA LEU A 151 14.77 5.60 -24.13
C LEU A 151 15.25 7.01 -23.74
N SER A 152 15.69 7.23 -22.49
CA SER A 152 16.29 8.51 -22.03
C SER A 152 17.75 8.72 -22.46
N ILE A 153 18.39 7.74 -23.15
CA ILE A 153 19.78 7.83 -23.64
C ILE A 153 19.84 7.86 -25.18
N LYS A 154 18.72 8.20 -25.85
CA LYS A 154 18.65 8.29 -27.32
C LYS A 154 18.04 9.59 -27.85
N PHE A 155 18.26 10.70 -27.15
CA PHE A 155 18.07 12.04 -27.70
C PHE A 155 19.39 12.81 -27.66
#